data_AF-A0A927YGZ8-F1
#
_entry.id   AF-A0A927YGZ8-F1
#
_cell.length_a   1.000
_cell.length_b   1.000
_cell.length_c   1.000
_cell.angle_alpha   90.00
_cell.angle_beta   90.00
_cell.angle_gamma   90.00
#
_symmetry.space_group_name_H-M   'P 1'
#
loop_
_entity.id
_entity.type
_entity.pdbx_description
1 polymer ?
#
loop_
_entity_poly.entity_id
_entity_poly.type
_entity_poly.pdbx_seq_one_letter_code
_entity_poly.pdbx_strand_id
1 'polypeptide(L)'
;MRNKKWYDYMWIWAIIYFSVSFFNILFAWLGMIDFLIPVIVAVIGGNKWFCNNMCGRGQLFRVLGKNCKLSRNKPAPKWLSSNGFRYGFMAFFFLMFGNMVYQTYLVAAGAKSLHQVVKLFWTFKVPFRWAYSAGSAPSWVAQYSFGLYSLMVTSTLIGLIVMVFYKPRTWCSFCPMGTLTQGVCKIKEK
;
A
#
# COMPACT_ATOMS: atom_id res chain seq x y z
N MET A 1 19.63 -3.32 26.18
CA MET A 1 19.39 -3.39 24.72
C MET A 1 18.02 -4.01 24.48
N ARG A 2 17.11 -3.33 23.78
CA ARG A 2 15.74 -3.87 23.55
C ARG A 2 15.87 -5.02 22.52
N ASN A 3 15.61 -6.27 22.94
CA ASN A 3 15.66 -7.42 22.05
C ASN A 3 14.80 -7.16 20.81
N LYS A 4 15.42 -7.15 19.63
CA LYS A 4 14.70 -6.97 18.37
C LYS A 4 13.82 -8.19 18.16
N LYS A 5 12.51 -7.97 18.02
CA LYS A 5 11.58 -9.07 17.79
C LYS A 5 11.56 -9.39 16.30
N TRP A 6 11.16 -10.62 15.92
CA TRP A 6 11.12 -11.04 14.51
C TRP A 6 10.32 -10.07 13.62
N TYR A 7 9.20 -9.54 14.15
CA TYR A 7 8.40 -8.57 13.42
C TYR A 7 9.06 -7.20 13.19
N ASP A 8 10.17 -6.85 13.85
CA ASP A 8 10.91 -5.61 13.58
C ASP A 8 11.63 -5.62 12.21
N TYR A 9 11.63 -6.77 11.52
CA TYR A 9 12.24 -6.98 10.20
C TYR A 9 11.22 -6.98 9.04
N MET A 10 9.95 -6.65 9.26
CA MET A 10 8.93 -6.61 8.20
C MET A 10 9.19 -5.54 7.12
N TRP A 11 10.10 -4.59 7.37
CA TRP A 11 10.58 -3.70 6.32
C TRP A 11 11.36 -4.42 5.22
N ILE A 12 12.03 -5.54 5.53
CA ILE A 12 12.72 -6.39 4.53
C ILE A 12 11.69 -7.04 3.62
N TRP A 13 10.59 -7.55 4.18
CA TRP A 13 9.47 -8.10 3.41
C TRP A 13 8.92 -7.10 2.39
N ALA A 14 8.75 -5.83 2.79
CA ALA A 14 8.30 -4.79 1.87
C ALA A 14 9.29 -4.57 0.70
N ILE A 15 10.61 -4.58 0.97
CA ILE A 15 11.63 -4.45 -0.08
C ILE A 15 11.59 -5.66 -1.01
N ILE A 16 11.56 -6.88 -0.46
CA ILE A 16 11.49 -8.12 -1.24
C ILE A 16 10.24 -8.10 -2.13
N TYR A 17 9.07 -7.74 -1.58
CA TYR A 17 7.83 -7.62 -2.33
C TYR A 17 7.97 -6.69 -3.54
N PHE A 18 8.50 -5.47 -3.34
CA PHE A 18 8.65 -4.51 -4.42
C PHE A 18 9.68 -4.94 -5.47
N SER A 19 10.81 -5.51 -5.04
CA SER A 19 11.86 -6.00 -5.93
C SER A 19 11.37 -7.19 -6.75
N VAL A 20 10.77 -8.19 -6.13
CA VAL A 20 10.27 -9.38 -6.82
C VAL A 20 9.14 -9.02 -7.78
N SER A 21 8.20 -8.16 -7.36
CA SER A 21 7.11 -7.69 -8.21
C SER A 21 7.58 -6.81 -9.38
N PHE A 22 8.75 -6.17 -9.26
CA PHE A 22 9.37 -5.41 -10.35
C PHE A 22 9.88 -6.32 -11.48
N PHE A 23 10.42 -7.49 -11.14
CA PHE A 23 10.91 -8.47 -12.12
C PHE A 23 9.79 -9.35 -12.66
N ASN A 24 8.82 -9.73 -11.82
CA ASN A 24 7.65 -10.50 -12.24
C ASN A 24 6.40 -9.98 -11.55
N ILE A 25 5.52 -9.38 -12.34
CA ILE A 25 4.34 -8.67 -11.84
C ILE A 25 3.38 -9.59 -11.09
N LEU A 26 3.35 -10.89 -11.38
CA LEU A 26 2.43 -11.83 -10.74
C LEU A 26 2.63 -11.90 -9.22
N PHE A 27 3.83 -11.64 -8.72
CA PHE A 27 4.08 -11.56 -7.28
C PHE A 27 3.40 -10.38 -6.59
N ALA A 28 2.85 -9.42 -7.34
CA ALA A 28 2.05 -8.34 -6.78
C ALA A 28 0.86 -8.86 -5.97
N TRP A 29 0.36 -10.07 -6.27
CA TRP A 29 -0.68 -10.77 -5.50
C TRP A 29 -0.33 -10.99 -4.04
N LEU A 30 0.95 -11.12 -3.68
CA LEU A 30 1.39 -11.18 -2.28
C LEU A 30 0.99 -9.91 -1.50
N GLY A 31 0.80 -8.79 -2.19
CA GLY A 31 0.31 -7.54 -1.59
C GLY A 31 -1.12 -7.65 -1.04
N MET A 32 -1.90 -8.65 -1.47
CA MET A 32 -3.22 -8.93 -0.87
C MET A 32 -3.10 -9.37 0.58
N ILE A 33 -2.04 -10.10 0.92
CA ILE A 33 -1.78 -10.52 2.29
C ILE A 33 -1.55 -9.29 3.17
N ASP A 34 -0.77 -8.32 2.70
CA ASP A 34 -0.49 -7.06 3.41
C ASP A 34 -1.74 -6.18 3.60
N PHE A 35 -2.80 -6.41 2.83
CA PHE A 35 -4.07 -5.71 2.97
C PHE A 35 -5.09 -6.45 3.83
N LEU A 36 -5.18 -7.77 3.66
CA LEU A 36 -6.14 -8.60 4.37
C LEU A 36 -5.77 -8.76 5.84
N ILE A 37 -4.49 -9.00 6.15
CA ILE A 37 -4.03 -9.21 7.53
C ILE A 37 -4.39 -8.04 8.46
N PRO A 38 -4.07 -6.76 8.14
CA PRO A 38 -4.44 -5.65 9.01
C PRO A 38 -5.94 -5.56 9.29
N VAL A 39 -6.77 -5.85 8.29
CA VAL A 39 -8.24 -5.82 8.43
C VAL A 39 -8.72 -6.96 9.30
N ILE A 40 -8.26 -8.19 9.05
CA ILE A 40 -8.59 -9.38 9.85
C ILE A 40 -8.20 -9.18 11.32
N VAL A 41 -6.98 -8.68 11.57
CA VAL A 41 -6.50 -8.40 12.93
C VAL A 41 -7.33 -7.29 13.60
N ALA A 42 -7.76 -6.27 12.86
CA ALA A 42 -8.63 -5.23 13.40
C ALA A 42 -10.04 -5.75 13.74
N VAL A 43 -10.61 -6.62 12.90
CA VAL A 43 -11.92 -7.25 13.12
C VAL A 43 -11.88 -8.20 14.32
N ILE A 44 -10.90 -9.11 14.36
CA ILE A 44 -10.80 -10.14 15.42
C ILE A 44 -10.26 -9.54 16.71
N GLY A 45 -9.13 -8.82 16.65
CA GLY A 45 -8.43 -8.30 17.82
C GLY A 45 -8.97 -6.97 18.35
N GLY A 46 -9.82 -6.26 17.58
CA GLY A 46 -10.39 -4.97 17.99
C GLY A 46 -9.35 -3.87 18.19
N ASN A 47 -8.11 -4.05 17.69
CA ASN A 47 -7.02 -3.13 17.95
C ASN A 47 -6.19 -2.84 16.69
N LYS A 48 -5.43 -1.75 16.73
CA LYS A 48 -4.55 -1.31 15.63
C LYS A 48 -3.12 -1.83 15.74
N TRP A 49 -2.92 -2.95 16.44
CA TRP A 49 -1.58 -3.43 16.76
C TRP A 49 -0.77 -3.73 15.49
N PHE A 50 -1.40 -4.31 14.46
CA PHE A 50 -0.72 -4.58 13.18
C PHE A 50 -0.18 -3.30 12.53
N CYS A 51 -1.03 -2.27 12.37
CA CYS A 51 -0.61 -1.01 11.76
C CYS A 51 0.49 -0.30 12.56
N ASN A 52 0.44 -0.38 13.89
CA ASN A 52 1.40 0.30 14.77
C ASN A 52 2.76 -0.41 14.84
N ASN A 53 2.75 -1.74 14.87
CA ASN A 53 3.93 -2.54 15.19
C ASN A 53 4.46 -3.37 14.03
N MET A 54 3.61 -3.90 13.15
CA MET A 54 4.00 -4.88 12.12
C MET A 54 3.97 -4.38 10.69
N CYS A 55 3.30 -3.26 10.39
CA CYS A 55 3.18 -2.78 9.01
C CYS A 55 4.56 -2.58 8.35
N GLY A 56 4.91 -3.42 7.37
CA GLY A 56 6.22 -3.44 6.73
C GLY A 56 6.61 -2.10 6.12
N ARG A 57 5.68 -1.41 5.46
CA ARG A 57 5.88 -0.05 4.92
C ARG A 57 6.11 1.00 6.01
N GLY A 58 5.31 0.96 7.09
CA GLY A 58 5.48 1.88 8.22
C GLY A 58 6.78 1.64 9.01
N GLN A 59 7.31 0.41 8.96
CA GLN A 59 8.64 0.10 9.45
C GLN A 59 9.73 0.56 8.49
N LEU A 60 9.56 0.37 7.19
CA LEU A 60 10.48 0.84 6.15
C LEU A 60 10.71 2.35 6.27
N PHE A 61 9.63 3.14 6.36
CA PHE A 61 9.76 4.59 6.53
C PHE A 61 10.40 4.96 7.87
N ARG A 62 10.18 4.19 8.94
CA ARG A 62 10.85 4.40 10.23
C ARG A 62 12.35 4.14 10.11
N VAL A 63 12.77 3.06 9.45
CA VAL A 63 14.19 2.72 9.25
C VAL A 63 14.85 3.75 8.37
N LEU A 64 14.28 4.08 7.21
CA LEU A 64 14.83 5.09 6.30
C LEU A 64 14.87 6.48 6.94
N GLY A 65 13.78 6.90 7.58
CA GLY A 65 13.69 8.22 8.17
C GLY A 65 14.54 8.40 9.43
N LYS A 66 14.65 7.37 10.29
CA LYS A 66 15.37 7.47 11.57
C LYS A 66 16.81 7.00 11.49
N ASN A 67 17.07 5.86 10.83
CA ASN A 67 18.42 5.28 10.77
C ASN A 67 19.25 5.89 9.64
N CYS A 68 18.66 6.06 8.45
CA CYS A 68 19.34 6.70 7.31
C CYS A 68 19.23 8.23 7.32
N LYS A 69 18.56 8.82 8.34
CA LYS A 69 18.35 10.28 8.51
C LYS A 69 17.76 10.99 7.27
N LEU A 70 16.99 10.26 6.44
CA LEU A 70 16.36 10.80 5.23
C LEU A 70 15.14 11.69 5.51
N SER A 71 14.74 11.82 6.78
CA SER A 71 13.56 12.56 7.21
C SER A 71 13.95 13.85 7.93
N ARG A 72 13.32 14.97 7.56
CA ARG A 72 13.45 16.26 8.27
C ARG A 72 12.86 16.25 9.68
N ASN A 73 12.14 15.19 10.05
CA ASN A 73 11.52 14.98 11.36
C ASN A 73 10.63 16.15 11.88
N LYS A 74 10.15 17.00 10.96
CA LYS A 74 9.23 18.10 11.29
C LYS A 74 7.80 17.58 11.46
N PRO A 75 7.01 18.13 12.38
CA PRO A 75 5.60 17.78 12.49
C PRO A 75 4.87 18.11 11.20
N ALA A 76 3.98 17.23 10.78
CA ALA A 76 3.14 17.47 9.61
C ALA A 76 2.04 18.50 9.94
N PRO A 77 1.57 19.28 8.95
CA PRO A 77 0.40 20.13 9.08
C PRO A 77 -0.80 19.38 9.67
N LYS A 78 -1.50 19.98 10.64
CA LYS A 78 -2.64 19.35 11.32
C LYS A 78 -3.75 18.92 10.36
N TRP A 79 -3.92 19.63 9.24
CA TRP A 79 -4.92 19.33 8.22
C TRP A 79 -4.71 17.96 7.56
N LEU A 80 -3.46 17.49 7.37
CA LEU A 80 -3.18 16.16 6.81
C LEU A 80 -3.71 15.02 7.68
N SER A 81 -3.82 15.24 8.99
CA SER A 81 -4.39 14.26 9.94
C SER A 81 -5.86 14.53 10.30
N SER A 82 -6.50 15.53 9.67
CA SER A 82 -7.88 15.89 9.93
C SER A 82 -8.85 14.78 9.48
N ASN A 83 -10.00 14.65 10.15
CA ASN A 83 -11.00 13.66 9.76
C ASN A 83 -11.45 13.85 8.30
N GLY A 84 -11.68 15.09 7.86
CA GLY A 84 -12.07 15.41 6.49
C GLY A 84 -11.04 14.91 5.46
N PHE A 85 -9.75 15.22 5.64
CA PHE A 85 -8.72 14.75 4.73
C PHE A 85 -8.58 13.22 4.77
N ARG A 86 -8.63 12.60 5.95
CA ARG A 86 -8.50 11.15 6.09
C ARG A 86 -9.62 10.39 5.40
N TYR A 87 -10.87 10.80 5.58
CA TYR A 87 -12.02 10.17 4.93
C TYR A 87 -12.10 10.51 3.44
N GLY A 88 -11.78 11.75 3.05
CA GLY A 88 -11.72 12.15 1.65
C GLY A 88 -10.64 11.39 0.87
N PHE A 89 -9.43 11.29 1.42
CA PHE A 89 -8.35 10.51 0.83
C PHE A 89 -8.67 9.01 0.79
N MET A 90 -9.32 8.49 1.83
CA MET A 90 -9.81 7.11 1.84
C MET A 90 -10.82 6.88 0.71
N ALA A 91 -11.86 7.70 0.61
CA ALA A 91 -12.87 7.58 -0.46
C ALA A 91 -12.22 7.66 -1.86
N PHE A 92 -11.34 8.63 -2.08
CA PHE A 92 -10.57 8.74 -3.31
C PHE A 92 -9.79 7.46 -3.63
N PHE A 93 -9.07 6.90 -2.64
CA PHE A 93 -8.28 5.69 -2.82
C PHE A 93 -9.16 4.47 -3.14
N PHE A 94 -10.31 4.34 -2.47
CA PHE A 94 -11.26 3.25 -2.70
C PHE A 94 -11.94 3.36 -4.07
N LEU A 95 -12.26 4.57 -4.55
CA LEU A 95 -12.76 4.78 -5.91
C LEU A 95 -11.72 4.33 -6.95
N MET A 96 -10.45 4.66 -6.74
CA MET A 96 -9.36 4.22 -7.62
C MET A 96 -9.16 2.70 -7.59
N PHE A 97 -9.21 2.10 -6.40
CA PHE A 97 -9.16 0.65 -6.23
C PHE A 97 -10.36 -0.03 -6.93
N GLY A 98 -11.57 0.50 -6.76
CA GLY A 98 -12.77 0.02 -7.42
C GLY A 98 -12.68 0.10 -8.95
N ASN A 99 -12.18 1.22 -9.50
CA ASN A 99 -11.95 1.34 -10.94
C ASN A 99 -10.92 0.31 -11.43
N MET A 100 -9.86 0.05 -10.67
CA MET A 100 -8.86 -0.97 -11.00
C MET A 100 -9.46 -2.39 -11.00
N VAL A 101 -10.29 -2.74 -10.03
CA VAL A 101 -11.04 -4.02 -10.00
C VAL A 101 -12.00 -4.09 -11.18
N TYR A 102 -12.70 -3.00 -11.51
CA TYR A 102 -13.62 -2.95 -12.65
C TYR A 102 -12.90 -3.15 -14.00
N GLN A 103 -11.74 -2.51 -14.23
CA GLN A 103 -10.95 -2.77 -15.44
C GLN A 103 -10.46 -4.23 -15.49
N THR A 104 -10.09 -4.81 -14.34
CA THR A 104 -9.70 -6.23 -14.26
C THR A 104 -10.87 -7.14 -14.64
N TYR A 105 -12.07 -6.84 -14.15
CA TYR A 105 -13.28 -7.56 -14.51
C TYR A 105 -13.60 -7.47 -16.02
N LEU A 106 -13.45 -6.29 -16.63
CA LEU A 106 -13.65 -6.13 -18.07
C LEU A 106 -12.65 -6.96 -18.91
N VAL A 107 -11.41 -7.09 -18.45
CA VAL A 107 -10.41 -7.97 -19.09
C VAL A 107 -10.76 -9.45 -18.87
N ALA A 108 -11.27 -9.81 -17.69
CA ALA A 108 -11.76 -11.16 -17.42
C ALA A 108 -12.96 -11.55 -18.29
N ALA A 109 -13.87 -10.61 -18.53
CA ALA A 109 -15.03 -10.77 -19.40
C ALA A 109 -14.70 -10.72 -20.91
N GLY A 110 -13.42 -10.54 -21.28
CA GLY A 110 -12.99 -10.45 -22.68
C GLY A 110 -13.34 -9.13 -23.38
N ALA A 111 -13.94 -8.16 -22.67
CA ALA A 111 -14.38 -6.88 -23.23
C ALA A 111 -13.23 -5.89 -23.49
N LYS A 112 -12.05 -6.11 -22.89
CA LYS A 112 -10.85 -5.27 -23.06
C LYS A 112 -9.58 -6.10 -23.16
N SER A 113 -8.61 -5.62 -23.92
CA SER A 113 -7.28 -6.22 -24.01
C SER A 113 -6.43 -5.93 -22.77
N LEU A 114 -5.38 -6.73 -22.56
CA LEU A 114 -4.47 -6.59 -21.42
C LEU A 114 -3.66 -5.28 -21.50
N HIS A 115 -3.77 -4.42 -20.49
CA HIS A 115 -2.97 -3.21 -20.37
C HIS A 115 -1.76 -3.45 -19.45
N GLN A 116 -0.58 -3.69 -20.04
CA GLN A 116 0.70 -3.86 -19.34
C GLN A 116 1.33 -2.50 -18.93
N VAL A 117 0.55 -1.66 -18.22
CA VAL A 117 0.95 -0.30 -17.86
C VAL A 117 0.72 -0.08 -16.37
N VAL A 118 1.76 0.38 -15.67
CA VAL A 118 1.69 0.80 -14.26
C VAL A 118 1.40 2.30 -14.22
N LYS A 119 0.34 2.72 -13.52
CA LYS A 119 -0.06 4.13 -13.38
C LYS A 119 0.47 4.72 -12.06
N LEU A 120 1.62 5.38 -12.10
CA LEU A 120 2.17 6.09 -10.94
C LEU A 120 1.37 7.36 -10.66
N PHE A 121 1.01 7.58 -9.39
CA PHE A 121 0.15 8.70 -8.96
C PHE A 121 -1.16 8.80 -9.76
N TRP A 122 -1.61 7.67 -10.32
CA TRP A 122 -2.80 7.54 -11.17
C TRP A 122 -2.75 8.30 -12.51
N THR A 123 -1.75 9.18 -12.71
CA THR A 123 -1.59 10.02 -13.90
C THR A 123 -0.47 9.54 -14.82
N PHE A 124 0.67 9.12 -14.27
CA PHE A 124 1.87 8.78 -15.06
C PHE A 124 1.83 7.31 -15.48
N LYS A 125 1.70 7.07 -16.79
CA LYS A 125 1.69 5.73 -17.38
C LYS A 125 3.12 5.27 -17.64
N VAL A 126 3.61 4.32 -16.87
CA VAL A 126 4.91 3.67 -17.10
C VAL A 126 4.67 2.32 -17.78
N PRO A 127 5.15 2.12 -19.04
CA PRO A 127 5.04 0.84 -19.70
C PRO A 127 5.91 -0.18 -18.96
N PHE A 128 5.33 -1.31 -18.60
CA PHE A 128 5.98 -2.30 -17.72
C PHE A 128 5.98 -3.68 -18.37
N ARG A 129 6.35 -3.69 -19.66
CA ARG A 129 6.23 -4.85 -20.56
C ARG A 129 7.19 -5.98 -20.21
N TRP A 130 8.34 -5.69 -19.62
CA TRP A 130 9.35 -6.70 -19.28
C TRP A 130 8.96 -7.55 -18.07
N ALA A 131 8.05 -7.08 -17.22
CA ALA A 131 7.71 -7.74 -15.96
C ALA A 131 6.65 -8.84 -16.12
N TYR A 132 6.15 -9.09 -17.32
CA TYR A 132 5.16 -10.12 -17.59
C TYR A 132 5.53 -10.93 -18.83
N SER A 133 5.75 -12.22 -18.63
CA SER A 133 5.92 -13.17 -19.72
C SER A 133 4.55 -13.55 -20.27
N ALA A 134 4.26 -13.16 -21.50
CA ALA A 134 2.99 -13.46 -22.15
C ALA A 134 2.71 -14.98 -22.12
N GLY A 135 1.52 -15.36 -21.65
CA GLY A 135 1.10 -16.76 -21.53
C GLY A 135 1.39 -17.43 -20.18
N SER A 136 2.08 -16.76 -19.24
CA SER A 136 2.38 -17.35 -17.93
C SER A 136 1.20 -17.40 -16.96
N ALA A 137 0.14 -16.62 -17.20
CA ALA A 137 -1.08 -16.57 -16.38
C ALA A 137 -2.25 -15.99 -17.19
N PRO A 138 -3.51 -16.20 -16.78
CA PRO A 138 -4.67 -15.57 -17.42
C PRO A 138 -4.57 -14.04 -17.46
N SER A 139 -5.06 -13.42 -18.52
CA SER A 139 -4.98 -11.97 -18.74
C SER A 139 -5.55 -11.14 -17.60
N TRP A 140 -6.61 -11.63 -16.93
CA TRP A 140 -7.19 -10.93 -15.79
C TRP A 140 -6.26 -10.95 -14.55
N VAL A 141 -5.53 -12.05 -14.32
CA VAL A 141 -4.57 -12.16 -13.22
C VAL A 141 -3.45 -11.14 -13.41
N ALA A 142 -2.93 -11.04 -14.63
CA ALA A 142 -1.91 -10.06 -14.98
C ALA A 142 -2.43 -8.62 -14.85
N GLN A 143 -3.64 -8.34 -15.35
CA GLN A 143 -4.27 -7.02 -15.24
C GLN A 143 -4.45 -6.60 -13.78
N TYR A 144 -4.88 -7.53 -12.92
CA TYR A 144 -4.99 -7.30 -11.49
C TYR A 144 -3.63 -6.99 -10.87
N SER A 145 -2.61 -7.78 -11.20
CA SER A 145 -1.26 -7.59 -10.69
C SER A 145 -0.69 -6.22 -11.05
N PHE A 146 -0.85 -5.75 -12.29
CA PHE A 146 -0.42 -4.41 -12.69
C PHE A 146 -1.12 -3.31 -11.88
N GLY A 147 -2.44 -3.43 -11.69
CA GLY A 147 -3.20 -2.44 -10.93
C GLY A 147 -2.85 -2.44 -9.44
N LEU A 148 -2.70 -3.62 -8.82
CA LEU A 148 -2.32 -3.74 -7.42
C LEU A 148 -0.91 -3.20 -7.16
N TYR A 149 0.06 -3.58 -8.00
CA TYR A 149 1.42 -3.07 -7.94
C TYR A 149 1.45 -1.54 -8.11
N SER A 150 0.70 -1.00 -9.07
CA SER A 150 0.55 0.43 -9.31
C SER A 150 0.08 1.20 -8.08
N LEU A 151 -0.93 0.68 -7.38
CA LEU A 151 -1.42 1.26 -6.14
C LEU A 151 -0.37 1.16 -5.01
N MET A 152 0.39 0.06 -4.95
CA MET A 152 1.36 -0.18 -3.87
C MET A 152 2.58 0.73 -4.04
N VAL A 153 3.08 0.84 -5.27
CA VAL A 153 4.19 1.73 -5.59
C VAL A 153 3.77 3.18 -5.38
N THR A 154 2.60 3.60 -5.89
CA THR A 154 2.10 4.97 -5.71
C THR A 154 1.99 5.35 -4.24
N SER A 155 1.33 4.51 -3.42
CA SER A 155 1.20 4.78 -1.98
C SER A 155 2.56 4.81 -1.26
N THR A 156 3.51 3.99 -1.69
CA THR A 156 4.86 3.98 -1.13
C THR A 156 5.66 5.21 -1.52
N LEU A 157 5.56 5.66 -2.78
CA LEU A 157 6.18 6.90 -3.25
C LEU A 157 5.63 8.13 -2.52
N ILE A 158 4.31 8.24 -2.37
CA ILE A 158 3.71 9.33 -1.57
C ILE A 158 4.22 9.24 -0.12
N GLY A 159 4.30 8.03 0.44
CA GLY A 159 4.82 7.82 1.78
C GLY A 159 6.27 8.23 1.95
N LEU A 160 7.15 7.94 0.97
CA LEU A 160 8.54 8.37 0.95
C LEU A 160 8.66 9.89 0.85
N ILE A 161 7.91 10.52 -0.06
CA ILE A 161 7.89 11.99 -0.21
C ILE A 161 7.52 12.64 1.12
N VAL A 162 6.41 12.22 1.72
CA VAL A 162 5.91 12.75 2.99
C VAL A 162 6.89 12.46 4.14
N MET A 163 7.57 11.32 4.12
CA MET A 163 8.62 10.98 5.10
C MET A 163 9.85 11.89 4.97
N VAL A 164 10.25 12.30 3.76
CA VAL A 164 11.38 13.23 3.56
C VAL A 164 11.06 14.58 4.19
N PHE A 165 9.85 15.10 3.96
CA PHE A 165 9.46 16.43 4.44
C PHE A 165 9.07 16.48 5.93
N TYR A 166 8.46 15.42 6.46
CA TYR A 166 7.87 15.39 7.80
C TYR A 166 8.39 14.21 8.63
N LYS A 167 7.74 13.88 9.75
CA LYS A 167 8.10 12.72 10.57
C LYS A 167 8.07 11.42 9.77
N PRO A 168 8.91 10.42 10.10
CA PRO A 168 9.03 9.16 9.36
C PRO A 168 7.72 8.38 9.18
N ARG A 169 6.75 8.51 10.09
CA ARG A 169 5.47 7.80 10.04
C ARG A 169 4.28 8.70 9.67
N THR A 170 4.53 9.86 9.07
CA THR A 170 3.46 10.80 8.71
C THR A 170 2.46 10.18 7.72
N TRP A 171 2.90 9.37 6.75
CA TRP A 171 1.97 8.63 5.87
C TRP A 171 0.96 7.78 6.63
N CYS A 172 1.37 7.16 7.74
CA CYS A 172 0.51 6.28 8.53
C CYS A 172 -0.65 7.04 9.20
N SER A 173 -0.59 8.38 9.32
CA SER A 173 -1.67 9.16 9.94
C SER A 173 -2.90 9.32 9.05
N PHE A 174 -2.73 9.25 7.73
CA PHE A 174 -3.81 9.40 6.76
C PHE A 174 -3.91 8.24 5.75
N CYS A 175 -3.09 7.20 5.92
CA CYS A 175 -3.15 5.98 5.13
C CYS A 175 -4.58 5.39 5.14
N PRO A 176 -5.14 5.01 3.98
CA PRO A 176 -6.50 4.49 3.88
C PRO A 176 -6.71 3.24 4.74
N MET A 177 -5.72 2.34 4.82
CA MET A 177 -5.79 1.15 5.67
C MET A 177 -5.80 1.48 7.17
N GLY A 178 -5.06 2.52 7.59
CA GLY A 178 -5.08 2.97 8.98
C GLY A 178 -6.42 3.61 9.36
N THR A 179 -7.04 4.33 8.43
CA THR A 179 -8.37 4.91 8.60
C THR A 179 -9.46 3.83 8.59
N LEU A 180 -9.37 2.84 7.70
CA LEU A 180 -10.30 1.71 7.64
C LEU A 180 -10.27 0.88 8.93
N THR A 181 -9.09 0.43 9.36
CA THR A 181 -8.93 -0.35 10.60
C THR A 181 -9.40 0.44 11.83
N GLN A 182 -9.17 1.77 11.85
CA GLN A 182 -9.76 2.64 12.88
C GLN A 182 -11.28 2.68 12.86
N GLY A 183 -11.90 2.71 11.68
CA GLY A 183 -13.36 2.64 11.54
C GLY A 183 -13.89 1.32 12.09
N VAL A 184 -13.28 0.19 11.71
CA VAL A 184 -13.67 -1.15 12.19
C VAL A 184 -13.58 -1.27 13.71
N CYS A 185 -12.46 -0.85 14.33
CA CYS A 185 -12.34 -0.90 15.79
C CYS A 185 -13.39 -0.04 16.49
N LYS A 186 -13.68 1.18 15.99
CA LYS A 186 -14.70 2.05 16.57
C LYS A 186 -16.13 1.48 16.48
N ILE A 187 -16.43 0.75 15.41
CA ILE A 187 -17.73 0.08 15.25
C ILE A 187 -17.84 -1.09 16.21
N LYS A 188 -16.75 -1.81 16.48
CA LYS A 188 -16.70 -2.94 17.41
C LYS A 188 -16.75 -2.52 18.89
N GLU A 189 -16.21 -1.35 19.22
CA GLU A 189 -16.26 -0.77 20.57
C GLU A 189 -17.62 -0.15 20.92
N LYS A 190 -18.50 0.02 19.93
CA LYS A 190 -19.90 0.45 20.12
C LYS A 190 -20.81 -0.77 20.23
#